data_AF-A0A2G6ERA1-F1
#
_entry.id   AF-A0A2G6ERA1-F1
#
_cell.length_a   1.000
_cell.length_b   1.000
_cell.length_c   1.000
_cell.angle_alpha   90.00
_cell.angle_beta   90.00
_cell.angle_gamma   90.00
#
_symmetry.space_group_name_H-M   'P 1'
#
loop_
_entity.id
_entity.type
_entity.pdbx_description
1 polymer ?
#
loop_
_entity_poly.entity_id
_entity_poly.type
_entity_poly.pdbx_seq_one_letter_code
_entity_poly.pdbx_strand_id
1 'polypeptide(L)'
;MRISWFFKGSWMLQLLVGVGLFLCSFFIEYKILQVFITPAALALFLSVTLEMGKVIAIVWHYYLNHLSFSSYPGAVRLTSRLFRLGLVALSLLCSQLFLNDRLDRPNLARVKAAETEAVENRLSKDLGRIETLYRSRKAAITTRHKTEYSDLKTSCDQRIINLESLLLAEMDNVVSGVFKGPRYVEFERRLLHEKQACNAAVKQLQQQQSSEIEQLETRYSRQQQALLSTADKKRGQILTDNFTNDERVNDPHITAFLKVTASLFDVTLKPMEFVFVFSLMLSFLMEMGIVLAFSTITVSIVPVLKAQHETALEEEVLMTRVGGEAKHDEVMHQAAMEKIRKAGIRTVNKAKSVLGSPQ
;
A
#
# COMPACT_ATOMS: atom_id res chain seq x y z
N MET A 1 -10.12 -45.94 -28.38
CA MET A 1 -9.08 -44.99 -28.86
C MET A 1 -8.20 -44.61 -27.66
N ARG A 2 -6.93 -45.06 -27.58
CA ARG A 2 -6.05 -44.74 -26.43
C ARG A 2 -5.50 -43.32 -26.57
N ILE A 3 -6.06 -42.40 -25.80
CA ILE A 3 -5.54 -41.03 -25.67
C ILE A 3 -4.12 -41.12 -25.14
N SER A 4 -3.14 -40.64 -25.91
CA SER A 4 -1.73 -40.73 -25.54
C SER A 4 -1.47 -39.96 -24.24
N TRP A 5 -0.48 -40.40 -23.47
CA TRP A 5 -0.09 -39.77 -22.21
C TRP A 5 0.21 -38.26 -22.37
N PHE A 6 0.69 -37.85 -23.55
CA PHE A 6 0.90 -36.46 -23.94
C PHE A 6 -0.39 -35.62 -23.92
N PHE A 7 -1.50 -36.14 -24.45
CA PHE A 7 -2.79 -35.43 -24.43
C PHE A 7 -3.32 -35.26 -23.00
N LYS A 8 -3.19 -36.30 -22.15
CA LYS A 8 -3.57 -36.20 -20.73
C LYS A 8 -2.72 -35.18 -19.97
N GLY A 9 -1.41 -35.15 -20.24
CA GLY A 9 -0.49 -34.17 -19.65
C GLY A 9 -0.81 -32.73 -20.08
N SER A 10 -1.08 -32.51 -21.37
CA SER A 10 -1.49 -31.20 -21.89
C SER A 10 -2.78 -30.70 -21.25
N TRP A 11 -3.75 -31.58 -21.01
CA TRP A 11 -5.01 -31.22 -20.36
C TRP A 11 -4.84 -30.84 -18.89
N MET A 12 -4.05 -31.62 -18.14
CA MET A 12 -3.74 -31.29 -16.75
C MET A 12 -3.02 -29.94 -16.65
N LEU A 13 -2.07 -29.67 -17.55
CA LEU A 13 -1.36 -28.39 -17.57
C LEU A 13 -2.32 -27.24 -17.89
N GLN A 14 -3.19 -27.39 -18.89
CA GLN A 14 -4.14 -26.35 -19.28
C GLN A 14 -5.18 -26.07 -18.18
N LEU A 15 -5.64 -27.11 -17.47
CA LEU A 15 -6.53 -26.96 -16.32
C LEU A 15 -5.82 -26.25 -15.17
N LEU A 16 -4.57 -26.62 -14.87
CA LEU A 16 -3.78 -25.98 -13.82
C LEU A 16 -3.54 -24.50 -14.13
N VAL A 17 -3.15 -24.18 -15.37
CA VAL A 17 -3.00 -22.79 -15.83
C VAL A 17 -4.34 -22.04 -15.74
N GLY A 18 -5.44 -22.65 -16.19
CA GLY A 18 -6.77 -22.04 -16.13
C GLY A 18 -7.24 -21.75 -14.70
N VAL A 19 -7.06 -22.70 -13.78
CA VAL A 19 -7.36 -22.54 -12.35
C VAL A 19 -6.43 -21.49 -11.72
N GLY A 20 -5.15 -21.48 -12.07
CA GLY A 20 -4.20 -20.48 -11.59
C GLY A 20 -4.58 -19.07 -11.99
N LEU A 21 -4.92 -18.85 -13.27
CA LEU A 21 -5.38 -17.56 -13.77
C LEU A 21 -6.72 -17.16 -13.15
N PHE A 22 -7.64 -18.11 -12.96
CA PHE A 22 -8.92 -17.87 -12.28
C PHE A 22 -8.73 -17.44 -10.82
N LEU A 23 -7.86 -18.11 -10.06
CA LEU A 23 -7.55 -17.73 -8.68
C LEU A 23 -6.87 -16.36 -8.62
N CYS A 24 -6.01 -16.04 -9.59
CA CYS A 24 -5.37 -14.73 -9.69
C CYS A 24 -6.42 -13.63 -9.97
N SER A 25 -7.31 -13.85 -10.94
CA SER A 25 -8.43 -12.96 -11.26
C SER A 25 -9.34 -12.74 -10.05
N PHE A 26 -9.77 -13.82 -9.38
CA PHE A 26 -10.58 -13.77 -8.17
C PHE A 26 -9.92 -12.92 -7.07
N PHE A 27 -8.62 -13.10 -6.85
CA PHE A 27 -7.87 -12.35 -5.85
C PHE A 27 -7.81 -10.86 -6.20
N ILE A 28 -7.60 -10.53 -7.47
CA ILE A 28 -7.55 -9.15 -7.95
C ILE A 28 -8.93 -8.48 -7.82
N GLU A 29 -10.00 -9.14 -8.27
CA GLU A 29 -11.37 -8.64 -8.13
C GLU A 29 -11.76 -8.44 -6.67
N TYR A 30 -11.42 -9.40 -5.79
CA TYR A 30 -11.66 -9.28 -4.36
C TYR A 30 -10.97 -8.05 -3.77
N LYS A 31 -9.69 -7.82 -4.12
CA LYS A 31 -8.92 -6.67 -3.61
C LYS A 31 -9.50 -5.34 -4.08
N ILE A 32 -9.95 -5.25 -5.32
CA ILE A 32 -10.55 -4.02 -5.85
C ILE A 32 -11.93 -3.78 -5.27
N LEU A 33 -12.78 -4.81 -5.19
CA LEU A 33 -14.10 -4.69 -4.57
C LEU A 33 -13.99 -4.31 -3.10
N GLN A 34 -12.97 -4.79 -2.38
CA GLN A 34 -12.72 -4.39 -0.99
C GLN A 34 -12.41 -2.89 -0.84
N VAL A 35 -11.82 -2.24 -1.86
CA VAL A 35 -11.58 -0.79 -1.86
C VAL A 35 -12.90 -0.02 -2.00
N PHE A 36 -13.84 -0.50 -2.81
CA PHE A 36 -15.13 0.16 -3.05
C PHE A 36 -16.23 -0.22 -2.05
N ILE A 37 -16.13 -1.40 -1.43
CA ILE A 37 -17.15 -2.01 -0.58
C ILE A 37 -16.55 -2.24 0.81
N THR A 38 -16.92 -1.39 1.77
CA THR A 38 -16.37 -1.40 3.13
C THR A 38 -16.52 -2.75 3.85
N PRO A 39 -17.66 -3.46 3.75
CA PRO A 39 -17.77 -4.80 4.33
C PRO A 39 -17.00 -5.84 3.51
N ALA A 40 -15.90 -6.36 4.06
CA ALA A 40 -15.07 -7.38 3.40
C ALA A 40 -15.86 -8.64 3.01
N ALA A 41 -16.86 -9.04 3.80
CA ALA A 41 -17.73 -10.18 3.50
C ALA A 41 -18.56 -9.97 2.23
N LEU A 42 -19.05 -8.74 1.99
CA LEU A 42 -19.83 -8.42 0.80
C LEU A 42 -18.93 -8.37 -0.44
N ALA A 43 -17.71 -7.82 -0.32
CA ALA A 43 -16.71 -7.85 -1.39
C ALA A 43 -16.30 -9.28 -1.78
N LEU A 44 -16.11 -10.16 -0.79
CA LEU A 44 -15.84 -11.58 -1.02
C LEU A 44 -17.02 -12.26 -1.76
N PHE A 45 -18.24 -12.06 -1.27
CA PHE A 45 -19.44 -12.64 -1.88
C PHE A 45 -19.61 -12.20 -3.33
N LEU A 46 -19.43 -10.91 -3.61
CA LEU A 46 -19.51 -10.38 -4.97
C LEU A 46 -18.41 -10.93 -5.88
N SER A 47 -17.16 -10.97 -5.40
CA SER A 47 -16.05 -11.56 -6.17
C SER A 47 -16.31 -13.03 -6.53
N VAL A 48 -16.77 -13.84 -5.55
CA VAL A 48 -17.16 -15.24 -5.81
C VAL A 48 -18.28 -15.32 -6.83
N THR A 49 -19.29 -14.45 -6.71
CA THR A 49 -20.46 -14.45 -7.61
C THR A 49 -20.08 -14.06 -9.03
N LEU A 50 -19.21 -13.07 -9.21
CA LEU A 50 -18.73 -12.63 -10.53
C LEU A 50 -17.90 -13.72 -11.20
N GLU A 51 -16.94 -14.31 -10.48
CA GLU A 51 -16.09 -15.37 -11.00
C GLU A 51 -16.86 -16.65 -11.33
N MET A 52 -17.76 -17.10 -10.43
CA MET A 52 -18.65 -18.21 -10.73
C MET A 52 -19.58 -17.88 -11.91
N GLY A 53 -20.05 -16.64 -12.01
CA GLY A 53 -20.84 -16.13 -13.12
C GLY A 53 -20.12 -16.28 -14.47
N LYS A 54 -18.80 -16.03 -14.54
CA LYS A 54 -17.99 -16.22 -15.76
C LYS A 54 -17.97 -17.69 -16.18
N VAL A 55 -17.70 -18.60 -15.24
CA VAL A 55 -17.64 -20.05 -15.52
C VAL A 55 -19.00 -20.55 -16.00
N ILE A 56 -20.08 -20.16 -15.30
CA ILE A 56 -21.46 -20.51 -15.68
C ILE A 56 -21.80 -19.95 -17.06
N ALA A 57 -21.41 -18.70 -17.37
CA ALA A 57 -21.66 -18.09 -18.67
C ALA A 57 -20.92 -18.81 -19.81
N ILE A 58 -19.70 -19.31 -19.57
CA ILE A 58 -18.93 -20.12 -20.54
C ILE A 58 -19.65 -21.45 -20.79
N VAL A 59 -20.06 -22.15 -19.74
CA VAL A 59 -20.78 -23.43 -19.84
C VAL A 59 -22.14 -23.24 -20.53
N TRP A 60 -22.90 -22.21 -20.14
CA TRP A 60 -24.19 -21.87 -20.73
C TRP A 60 -24.07 -21.54 -22.22
N HIS A 61 -23.04 -20.79 -22.61
CA HIS A 61 -22.78 -20.48 -24.02
C HIS A 61 -22.49 -21.73 -24.85
N TYR A 62 -21.77 -22.71 -24.30
CA TYR A 62 -21.52 -23.98 -24.95
C TYR A 62 -22.82 -24.74 -25.24
N TYR A 63 -23.68 -24.90 -24.22
CA TYR A 63 -24.97 -25.57 -24.36
C TYR A 63 -25.87 -24.88 -25.38
N LEU A 64 -25.95 -23.54 -25.36
CA LEU A 64 -26.78 -22.78 -26.31
C LEU A 64 -26.30 -22.89 -27.77
N ASN A 65 -25.00 -23.04 -28.00
CA ASN A 65 -24.44 -23.16 -29.35
C ASN A 65 -24.58 -24.58 -29.95
N HIS A 66 -24.67 -25.62 -29.11
CA HIS A 66 -24.81 -27.01 -29.56
C HIS A 66 -26.27 -27.45 -29.75
N LEU A 67 -27.24 -26.65 -29.28
CA LEU A 67 -28.67 -26.88 -29.49
C LEU A 67 -29.16 -26.22 -30.80
N SER A 68 -30.12 -26.85 -31.47
CA SER A 68 -30.70 -26.34 -32.72
C SER A 68 -31.34 -24.95 -32.52
N PHE A 69 -31.34 -24.13 -33.57
CA PHE A 69 -31.93 -22.78 -33.55
C PHE A 69 -33.43 -22.77 -33.18
N SER A 70 -34.14 -23.91 -33.30
CA SER A 70 -35.56 -24.01 -32.94
C SER A 70 -35.81 -24.00 -31.43
N SER A 71 -34.80 -24.33 -30.61
CA SER A 71 -34.95 -24.46 -29.15
C SER A 71 -34.67 -23.17 -28.38
N TYR A 72 -33.96 -22.20 -28.97
CA TYR A 72 -33.62 -20.93 -28.32
C TYR A 72 -33.65 -19.74 -29.30
N PRO A 73 -34.48 -18.70 -29.05
CA PRO A 73 -34.53 -17.50 -29.89
C PRO A 73 -33.17 -16.79 -29.97
N GLY A 74 -32.89 -16.15 -31.12
CA GLY A 74 -31.66 -15.39 -31.34
C GLY A 74 -31.42 -14.29 -30.30
N ALA A 75 -32.49 -13.71 -29.73
CA ALA A 75 -32.41 -12.74 -28.64
C ALA A 75 -31.74 -13.32 -27.38
N VAL A 76 -32.03 -14.56 -27.00
CA VAL A 76 -31.43 -15.22 -25.81
C VAL A 76 -29.94 -15.51 -26.04
N ARG A 77 -29.56 -15.84 -27.27
CA ARG A 77 -28.14 -16.01 -27.65
C ARG A 77 -27.38 -14.69 -27.60
N LEU A 78 -28.02 -13.59 -28.01
CA LEU A 78 -27.44 -12.25 -27.95
C LEU A 78 -27.28 -11.79 -26.50
N THR A 79 -28.29 -11.95 -25.65
CA THR A 79 -28.20 -11.57 -24.22
C THR A 79 -27.12 -12.38 -23.50
N SER A 80 -27.00 -13.68 -23.77
CA SER A 80 -25.92 -14.52 -23.23
C SER A 80 -24.53 -14.04 -23.66
N ARG A 81 -24.35 -13.66 -24.93
CA ARG A 81 -23.07 -13.10 -25.42
C ARG A 81 -22.75 -11.76 -24.76
N LEU A 82 -23.73 -10.85 -24.66
CA LEU A 82 -23.55 -9.55 -24.02
C LEU A 82 -23.24 -9.69 -22.53
N PHE A 83 -23.92 -10.60 -21.82
CA PHE A 83 -23.66 -10.87 -20.41
C PHE A 83 -22.23 -11.38 -20.19
N ARG A 84 -21.76 -12.32 -21.02
CA ARG A 84 -20.38 -12.82 -20.96
C ARG A 84 -19.36 -11.72 -21.27
N LEU A 85 -19.59 -10.93 -22.31
CA LEU A 85 -18.72 -9.78 -22.63
C LEU A 85 -18.70 -8.76 -21.50
N GLY A 86 -19.85 -8.50 -20.85
CA GLY A 86 -19.95 -7.63 -19.69
C GLY A 86 -19.13 -8.12 -18.50
N LEU A 87 -19.20 -9.42 -18.19
CA LEU A 87 -18.40 -10.01 -17.10
C LEU A 87 -16.89 -9.96 -17.38
N VAL A 88 -16.47 -10.27 -18.62
CA VAL A 88 -15.05 -10.17 -19.02
C VAL A 88 -14.58 -8.71 -19.01
N ALA A 89 -15.40 -7.78 -19.49
CA ALA A 89 -15.07 -6.36 -19.47
C ALA A 89 -14.94 -5.83 -18.03
N LEU A 90 -15.84 -6.24 -17.13
CA LEU A 90 -15.76 -5.87 -15.72
C LEU A 90 -14.49 -6.42 -15.06
N SER A 91 -14.15 -7.69 -15.33
CA SER A 91 -12.91 -8.30 -14.83
C SER A 91 -11.66 -7.61 -15.36
N LEU A 92 -11.65 -7.27 -16.65
CA LEU A 92 -10.57 -6.51 -17.28
C LEU A 92 -10.41 -5.13 -16.61
N LEU A 93 -11.51 -4.43 -16.34
CA LEU A 93 -11.50 -3.15 -15.63
C LEU A 93 -10.97 -3.29 -14.19
N CYS A 94 -11.40 -4.31 -13.44
CA CYS A 94 -10.88 -4.59 -12.11
C CYS A 94 -9.37 -4.88 -12.14
N SER A 95 -8.93 -5.71 -13.09
CA SER A 95 -7.52 -6.03 -13.26
C SER A 95 -6.69 -4.82 -13.65
N GLN A 96 -7.21 -3.98 -14.54
CA GLN A 96 -6.59 -2.73 -14.93
C GLN A 96 -6.47 -1.75 -13.76
N LEU A 97 -7.52 -1.58 -12.96
CA LEU A 97 -7.47 -0.72 -11.77
C LEU A 97 -6.42 -1.21 -10.77
N PHE A 98 -6.34 -2.52 -10.55
CA PHE A 98 -5.37 -3.13 -9.64
C PHE A 98 -3.93 -2.96 -10.12
N LEU A 99 -3.68 -3.23 -11.40
CA LEU A 99 -2.36 -3.09 -11.99
C LEU A 99 -1.94 -1.63 -12.06
N ASN A 100 -2.86 -0.73 -12.41
CA ASN A 100 -2.56 0.69 -12.46
C ASN A 100 -2.24 1.25 -11.07
N ASP A 101 -2.98 0.88 -10.01
CA ASP A 101 -2.65 1.28 -8.63
C ASP A 101 -1.27 0.80 -8.17
N ARG A 102 -0.84 -0.38 -8.64
CA ARG A 102 0.45 -0.98 -8.27
C ARG A 102 1.63 -0.51 -9.11
N LEU A 103 1.38 -0.15 -10.37
CA LEU A 103 2.41 0.20 -11.36
C LEU A 103 2.52 1.72 -11.57
N ASP A 104 1.46 2.48 -11.30
CA ASP A 104 1.51 3.95 -11.31
C ASP A 104 2.26 4.40 -10.07
N ARG A 105 3.47 4.92 -10.29
CA ARG A 105 4.26 5.62 -9.28
C ARG A 105 4.50 4.81 -7.98
N PRO A 106 5.07 3.60 -8.07
CA PRO A 106 5.24 2.70 -6.92
C PRO A 106 6.10 3.31 -5.80
N ASN A 107 6.98 4.27 -6.13
CA ASN A 107 7.88 4.90 -5.18
C ASN A 107 7.35 6.23 -4.60
N LEU A 108 6.11 6.64 -4.91
CA LEU A 108 5.57 7.94 -4.49
C LEU A 108 5.61 8.14 -2.97
N ALA A 109 5.16 7.15 -2.21
CA ALA A 109 5.18 7.23 -0.75
C ALA A 109 6.60 7.40 -0.19
N ARG A 110 7.58 6.70 -0.79
CA ARG A 110 8.99 6.79 -0.40
C ARG A 110 9.57 8.17 -0.73
N VAL A 111 9.27 8.72 -1.91
CA VAL A 111 9.73 10.06 -2.31
C VAL A 111 9.10 11.14 -1.44
N LYS A 112 7.79 11.05 -1.16
CA LYS A 112 7.11 11.97 -0.22
C LYS A 112 7.73 11.94 1.17
N ALA A 113 8.04 10.75 1.69
CA ALA A 113 8.71 10.60 2.98
C ALA A 113 10.11 11.24 2.96
N ALA A 114 10.92 10.96 1.93
CA ALA A 114 12.27 11.50 1.81
C ALA A 114 12.30 13.04 1.65
N GLU A 115 11.37 13.62 0.89
CA GLU A 115 11.26 15.07 0.75
C GLU A 115 10.78 15.73 2.05
N THR A 116 9.85 15.09 2.77
CA THR A 116 9.40 15.56 4.08
C THR A 116 10.56 15.57 5.08
N GLU A 117 11.33 14.49 5.13
CA GLU A 117 12.53 14.38 5.98
C GLU A 117 13.58 15.43 5.60
N ALA A 118 13.79 15.69 4.30
CA ALA A 118 14.71 16.72 3.84
C ALA A 118 14.27 18.13 4.29
N VAL A 119 12.97 18.43 4.28
CA VAL A 119 12.42 19.70 4.80
C VAL A 119 12.62 19.80 6.30
N GLU A 120 12.40 18.72 7.06
CA GLU A 120 12.59 18.68 8.51
C GLU A 120 14.04 18.87 8.92
N ASN A 121 14.96 18.18 8.25
CA ASN A 121 16.39 18.32 8.48
C ASN A 121 16.88 19.75 8.21
N ARG A 122 16.37 20.40 7.14
CA ARG A 122 16.69 21.81 6.86
C ARG A 122 16.12 22.73 7.93
N LEU A 123 14.87 22.55 8.32
CA LEU A 123 14.22 23.35 9.37
C LEU A 123 15.00 23.25 10.69
N SER A 124 15.34 22.03 11.13
CA SER A 124 16.10 21.80 12.36
C SER A 124 17.46 22.50 12.33
N LYS A 125 18.19 22.39 11.20
CA LYS A 125 19.48 23.05 11.02
C LYS A 125 19.37 24.58 11.06
N ASP A 126 18.37 25.14 10.39
CA ASP A 126 18.17 26.60 10.34
C ASP A 126 17.72 27.15 11.70
N LEU A 127 16.84 26.44 12.42
CA LEU A 127 16.45 26.80 13.79
C LEU A 127 17.66 26.78 14.73
N GLY A 128 18.47 25.72 14.70
CA GLY A 128 19.67 25.62 15.53
C GLY A 128 20.69 26.73 15.25
N ARG A 129 20.84 27.12 13.97
CA ARG A 129 21.69 28.25 13.59
C ARG A 129 21.19 29.58 14.15
N ILE A 130 19.89 29.86 14.01
CA ILE A 130 19.30 31.11 14.49
C ILE A 130 19.34 31.18 16.02
N GLU A 131 19.07 30.08 16.72
CA GLU A 131 19.17 30.00 18.17
C GLU A 131 20.59 30.29 18.66
N THR A 132 21.60 29.70 18.01
CA THR A 132 23.01 29.95 18.33
C THR A 132 23.39 31.42 18.12
N LEU A 133 22.92 32.02 17.01
CA LEU A 133 23.12 33.44 16.74
C LEU A 133 22.40 34.35 17.76
N TYR A 134 21.20 33.99 18.18
CA TYR A 134 20.45 34.70 19.21
C TYR A 134 21.20 34.67 20.56
N ARG A 135 21.60 33.47 21.02
CA ARG A 135 22.32 33.29 22.29
C ARG A 135 23.64 34.05 22.31
N SER A 136 24.43 33.94 21.24
CA SER A 136 25.72 34.65 21.13
C SER A 136 25.55 36.17 21.12
N ARG A 137 24.58 36.71 20.38
CA ARG A 137 24.29 38.16 20.38
C ARG A 137 23.77 38.65 21.72
N LYS A 138 22.87 37.91 22.37
CA LYS A 138 22.36 38.26 23.69
C LYS A 138 23.49 38.31 24.72
N ALA A 139 24.38 37.32 24.72
CA ALA A 139 25.55 37.30 25.58
C ALA A 139 26.48 38.49 25.32
N ALA A 140 26.73 38.82 24.05
CA ALA A 140 27.57 39.97 23.68
C ALA A 140 26.97 41.31 24.17
N ILE A 141 25.64 41.50 24.02
CA ILE A 141 24.94 42.68 24.56
C ILE A 141 25.09 42.73 26.08
N THR A 142 24.81 41.63 26.79
CA THR A 142 24.92 41.59 28.25
C THR A 142 26.34 41.89 28.73
N THR A 143 27.37 41.33 28.09
CA THR A 143 28.77 41.61 28.44
C THR A 143 29.15 43.06 28.16
N ARG A 144 28.76 43.61 27.00
CA ARG A 144 29.03 45.01 26.64
C ARG A 144 28.44 45.97 27.68
N HIS A 145 27.15 45.82 27.97
CA HIS A 145 26.45 46.64 28.96
C HIS A 145 27.04 46.46 30.37
N LYS A 146 27.44 45.24 30.75
CA LYS A 146 28.12 45.01 32.04
C LYS A 146 29.41 45.82 32.17
N THR A 147 30.21 45.90 31.11
CA THR A 147 31.41 46.76 31.08
C THR A 147 31.03 48.23 31.16
N GLU A 148 30.05 48.68 30.36
CA GLU A 148 29.57 50.08 30.37
C GLU A 148 29.03 50.49 31.77
N TYR A 149 28.32 49.60 32.48
CA TYR A 149 27.91 49.86 33.88
C TYR A 149 29.10 50.01 34.81
N SER A 150 30.11 49.15 34.68
CA SER A 150 31.30 49.19 35.53
C SER A 150 32.03 50.51 35.32
N ASP A 151 32.25 50.90 34.07
CA ASP A 151 32.95 52.13 33.72
C ASP A 151 32.18 53.38 34.17
N LEU A 152 30.86 53.39 33.94
CA LEU A 152 29.98 54.46 34.39
C LEU A 152 29.99 54.58 35.92
N LYS A 153 29.91 53.45 36.63
CA LYS A 153 29.94 53.42 38.10
C LYS A 153 31.27 53.95 38.63
N THR A 154 32.41 53.47 38.12
CA THR A 154 33.73 53.96 38.54
C THR A 154 33.88 55.47 38.28
N SER A 155 33.45 55.95 37.11
CA SER A 155 33.47 57.37 36.76
C SER A 155 32.59 58.22 37.69
N CYS A 156 31.41 57.74 38.03
CA CYS A 156 30.48 58.40 38.95
C CYS A 156 31.01 58.42 40.39
N ASP A 157 31.47 57.27 40.89
CA ASP A 157 32.01 57.13 42.24
C ASP A 157 33.23 58.06 42.42
N GLN A 158 34.12 58.14 41.43
CA GLN A 158 35.28 59.03 41.50
C GLN A 158 34.88 60.53 41.53
N ARG A 159 33.88 60.95 40.75
CA ARG A 159 33.35 62.32 40.78
C ARG A 159 32.67 62.64 42.11
N ILE A 160 31.91 61.70 42.65
CA ILE A 160 31.24 61.83 43.96
C ILE A 160 32.27 61.95 45.08
N ILE A 161 33.28 61.07 45.12
CA ILE A 161 34.35 61.09 46.12
C ILE A 161 35.12 62.43 46.08
N ASN A 162 35.44 62.91 44.88
CA ASN A 162 36.11 64.20 44.73
C ASN A 162 35.26 65.35 45.28
N LEU A 163 33.96 65.39 44.97
CA LEU A 163 33.05 66.41 45.50
C LEU A 163 32.85 66.29 47.01
N GLU A 164 32.77 65.08 47.56
CA GLU A 164 32.69 64.84 49.00
C GLU A 164 33.97 65.30 49.72
N SER A 165 35.15 65.05 49.14
CA SER A 165 36.42 65.54 49.70
C SER A 165 36.53 67.07 49.73
N LEU A 166 36.06 67.75 48.67
CA LEU A 166 36.01 69.21 48.61
C LEU A 166 35.03 69.78 49.63
N LEU A 167 33.89 69.11 49.83
CA LEU A 167 32.89 69.51 50.80
C LEU A 167 33.40 69.35 52.24
N LEU A 168 34.10 68.25 52.54
CA LEU A 168 34.77 68.03 53.83
C LEU A 168 35.85 69.08 54.10
N ALA A 169 36.69 69.40 53.11
CA ALA A 169 37.73 70.42 53.26
C ALA A 169 37.16 71.81 53.59
N GLU A 170 35.95 72.13 53.12
CA GLU A 170 35.28 73.40 53.47
C GLU A 170 34.53 73.35 54.81
N MET A 171 34.27 72.17 55.38
CA MET A 171 33.74 72.06 56.75
C MET A 171 34.77 72.46 57.81
N ASP A 172 36.06 72.31 57.50
CA ASP A 172 37.16 72.71 58.39
C ASP A 172 37.40 74.22 58.39
N ASN A 173 36.73 74.97 57.50
CA ASN A 173 36.97 76.38 57.24
C ASN A 173 35.86 77.26 57.86
N VAL A 174 36.02 77.63 59.14
CA VAL A 174 35.06 78.52 59.84
C VAL A 174 35.41 79.98 59.57
N VAL A 175 34.58 80.65 58.75
CA VAL A 175 34.73 82.09 58.46
C VAL A 175 33.62 82.85 59.18
N SER A 176 34.00 83.79 60.05
CA SER A 176 33.09 84.70 60.76
C SER A 176 31.99 84.03 61.61
N GLY A 177 32.28 82.86 62.21
CA GLY A 177 31.35 82.14 63.09
C GLY A 177 30.25 81.34 62.37
N VAL A 178 30.25 81.30 61.04
CA VAL A 178 29.30 80.51 60.24
C VAL A 178 30.00 79.27 59.69
N PHE A 179 29.58 78.10 60.18
CA PHE A 179 30.16 76.79 59.83
C PHE A 179 29.87 76.34 58.38
N LYS A 180 28.89 76.95 57.70
CA LYS A 180 28.49 76.62 56.32
C LYS A 180 28.44 77.87 55.46
N GLY A 181 29.57 78.23 54.87
CA GLY A 181 29.66 79.38 53.96
C GLY A 181 29.01 79.13 52.57
N PRO A 182 28.92 80.16 51.71
CA PRO A 182 28.32 80.04 50.38
C PRO A 182 28.94 78.94 49.48
N ARG A 183 30.25 78.70 49.59
CA ARG A 183 30.96 77.63 48.84
C ARG A 183 30.56 76.22 49.29
N TYR A 184 30.31 76.01 50.58
CA TYR A 184 29.80 74.73 51.09
C TYR A 184 28.45 74.40 50.45
N VAL A 185 27.52 75.38 50.42
CA VAL A 185 26.19 75.21 49.83
C VAL A 185 26.26 74.94 48.33
N GLU A 186 27.24 75.54 47.64
CA GLU A 186 27.50 75.25 46.23
C GLU A 186 27.97 73.80 46.00
N PHE A 187 28.95 73.32 46.77
CA PHE A 187 29.42 71.94 46.66
C PHE A 187 28.35 70.92 47.01
N GLU A 188 27.52 71.21 48.03
CA GLU A 188 26.37 70.36 48.40
C GLU A 188 25.35 70.26 47.26
N ARG A 189 25.01 71.38 46.61
CA ARG A 189 24.13 71.40 45.43
C ARG A 189 24.75 70.62 44.26
N ARG A 190 26.05 70.80 43.99
CA ARG A 190 26.77 70.08 42.91
C ARG A 190 26.81 68.57 43.19
N LEU A 191 27.06 68.15 44.41
CA LEU A 191 27.06 66.74 44.82
C LEU A 191 25.68 66.10 44.64
N LEU A 192 24.61 66.79 45.04
CA LEU A 192 23.24 66.32 44.83
C LEU A 192 22.94 66.17 43.33
N HIS A 193 23.29 67.17 42.54
CA HIS A 193 23.11 67.15 41.09
C HIS A 193 23.89 65.99 40.43
N GLU A 194 25.13 65.76 40.85
CA GLU A 194 25.96 64.68 40.31
C GLU A 194 25.38 63.30 40.67
N LYS A 195 24.92 63.09 41.91
CA LYS A 195 24.23 61.86 42.34
C LYS A 195 22.96 61.62 41.51
N GLN A 196 22.18 62.66 41.24
CA GLN A 196 20.99 62.58 40.39
C GLN A 196 21.35 62.26 38.94
N ALA A 197 22.36 62.92 38.37
CA ALA A 197 22.83 62.69 37.01
C ALA A 197 23.36 61.26 36.82
N CYS A 198 24.14 60.74 37.78
CA CYS A 198 24.62 59.36 37.78
C CYS A 198 23.48 58.34 37.86
N ASN A 199 22.50 58.54 38.74
CA ASN A 199 21.32 57.67 38.83
C ASN A 199 20.49 57.70 37.54
N ALA A 200 20.34 58.87 36.91
CA ALA A 200 19.65 59.00 35.63
C ALA A 200 20.40 58.26 34.51
N ALA A 201 21.72 58.40 34.45
CA ALA A 201 22.56 57.71 33.47
C ALA A 201 22.49 56.18 33.61
N VAL A 202 22.54 55.65 34.85
CA VAL A 202 22.39 54.21 35.11
C VAL A 202 21.02 53.71 34.66
N LYS A 203 19.94 54.44 34.98
CA LYS A 203 18.59 54.09 34.54
C LYS A 203 18.46 54.11 33.02
N GLN A 204 19.06 55.10 32.36
CA GLN A 204 19.05 55.20 30.91
C GLN A 204 19.78 54.00 30.27
N LEU A 205 20.92 53.59 30.82
CA LEU A 205 21.66 52.43 30.35
C LEU A 205 20.84 51.13 30.54
N GLN A 206 20.09 51.01 31.63
CA GLN A 206 19.18 49.87 31.89
C GLN A 206 18.06 49.79 30.87
N GLN A 207 17.46 50.93 30.56
CA GLN A 207 16.42 51.03 29.53
C GLN A 207 16.95 50.72 28.13
N GLN A 208 18.18 51.15 27.82
CA GLN A 208 18.82 50.84 26.54
C GLN A 208 19.09 49.34 26.42
N GLN A 209 19.64 48.71 27.46
CA GLN A 209 19.87 47.27 27.48
C GLN A 209 18.59 46.47 27.30
N SER A 210 17.53 46.80 28.06
CA SER A 210 16.26 46.09 27.97
C SER A 210 15.64 46.23 26.57
N SER A 211 15.66 47.44 26.00
CA SER A 211 15.16 47.70 24.65
C SER A 211 15.93 46.93 23.57
N GLU A 212 17.26 46.88 23.66
CA GLU A 212 18.07 46.12 22.71
C GLU A 212 17.79 44.61 22.78
N ILE A 213 17.63 44.06 23.98
CA ILE A 213 17.31 42.64 24.18
C ILE A 213 15.90 42.34 23.65
N GLU A 214 14.91 43.19 23.93
CA GLU A 214 13.53 43.01 23.47
C GLU A 214 13.44 43.09 21.93
N GLN A 215 14.17 44.00 21.30
CA GLN A 215 14.27 44.08 19.85
C GLN A 215 14.92 42.82 19.27
N LEU A 216 15.96 42.29 19.91
CA LEU A 216 16.62 41.06 19.48
C LEU A 216 15.68 39.86 19.59
N GLU A 217 14.93 39.75 20.69
CA GLU A 217 13.93 38.70 20.92
C GLU A 217 12.80 38.77 19.89
N THR A 218 12.26 39.95 19.63
CA THR A 218 11.23 40.15 18.60
C THR A 218 11.72 39.72 17.21
N ARG A 219 12.96 40.07 16.85
CA ARG A 219 13.56 39.65 15.57
C ARG A 219 13.74 38.13 15.51
N TYR A 220 14.18 37.51 16.60
CA TYR A 220 14.32 36.07 16.72
C TYR A 220 12.97 35.36 16.52
N SER A 221 11.91 35.77 17.24
CA SER A 221 10.58 35.17 17.11
C SER A 221 10.00 35.33 15.71
N ARG A 222 10.19 36.49 15.06
CA ARG A 222 9.76 36.71 13.66
C ARG A 222 10.47 35.78 12.69
N GLN A 223 11.78 35.62 12.83
CA GLN A 223 12.56 34.71 11.97
C GLN A 223 12.15 33.26 12.19
N GLN A 224 11.97 32.84 13.45
CA GLN A 224 11.50 31.50 13.80
C GLN A 224 10.13 31.21 13.16
N GLN A 225 9.17 32.13 13.28
CA GLN A 225 7.83 31.97 12.71
C GLN A 225 7.85 31.97 11.16
N ALA A 226 8.73 32.77 10.54
CA ALA A 226 8.92 32.76 9.10
C ALA A 226 9.47 31.41 8.59
N LEU A 227 10.43 30.80 9.31
CA LEU A 227 10.94 29.47 8.98
C LEU A 227 9.89 28.39 9.13
N LEU A 228 9.15 28.38 10.24
CA LEU A 228 8.07 27.41 10.49
C LEU A 228 7.00 27.50 9.40
N SER A 229 6.49 28.70 9.11
CA SER A 229 5.48 28.88 8.06
C SER A 229 5.97 28.50 6.67
N THR A 230 7.25 28.70 6.36
CA THR A 230 7.83 28.27 5.09
C THR A 230 7.93 26.74 5.02
N ALA A 231 8.32 26.09 6.12
CA ALA A 231 8.38 24.64 6.20
C ALA A 231 6.98 24.01 6.09
N ASP A 232 5.98 24.59 6.75
CA ASP A 232 4.59 24.11 6.68
C ASP A 232 4.01 24.26 5.27
N LYS A 233 4.29 25.37 4.58
CA LYS A 233 3.92 25.53 3.16
C LYS A 233 4.55 24.45 2.28
N LYS A 234 5.84 24.14 2.49
CA LYS A 234 6.53 23.08 1.74
C LYS A 234 5.97 21.70 2.04
N ARG A 235 5.67 21.39 3.31
CA ARG A 235 4.99 20.15 3.71
C ARG A 235 3.63 20.03 3.05
N GLY A 236 2.84 21.11 3.06
CA GLY A 236 1.55 21.17 2.36
C GLY A 236 1.69 20.91 0.86
N GLN A 237 2.71 21.49 0.21
CA GLN A 237 3.01 21.24 -1.19
C GLN A 237 3.41 19.78 -1.46
N ILE A 238 4.25 19.16 -0.62
CA ILE A 238 4.64 17.74 -0.78
C ILE A 238 3.43 16.81 -0.66
N LEU A 239 2.48 17.14 0.22
CA LEU A 239 1.26 16.37 0.40
C LEU A 239 0.37 16.43 -0.85
N THR A 240 0.19 17.62 -1.42
CA THR A 240 -0.69 17.83 -2.59
C THR A 240 -0.03 17.51 -3.92
N ASP A 241 1.29 17.57 -4.01
CA ASP A 241 2.02 17.26 -5.24
C ASP A 241 1.98 15.75 -5.52
N ASN A 242 1.77 15.44 -6.79
CA ASN A 242 1.77 14.08 -7.31
C ASN A 242 3.14 13.71 -7.91
N PHE A 243 4.07 14.66 -8.01
CA PHE A 243 5.43 14.43 -8.52
C PHE A 243 5.44 13.83 -9.94
N THR A 244 4.52 14.30 -10.80
CA THR A 244 4.28 13.72 -12.14
C THR A 244 5.50 13.72 -13.06
N ASN A 245 6.42 14.66 -12.86
CA ASN A 245 7.63 14.79 -13.68
C ASN A 245 8.89 14.25 -12.97
N ASP A 246 8.75 13.62 -11.81
CA ASP A 246 9.89 13.10 -11.05
C ASP A 246 10.15 11.63 -11.42
N GLU A 247 11.31 11.36 -12.04
CA GLU A 247 11.71 10.00 -12.40
C GLU A 247 11.83 9.08 -11.17
N ARG A 248 12.13 9.62 -9.98
CA ARG A 248 12.34 8.85 -8.73
C ARG A 248 11.08 8.13 -8.25
N VAL A 249 9.92 8.63 -8.69
CA VAL A 249 8.61 8.12 -8.29
C VAL A 249 8.22 6.89 -9.12
N ASN A 250 8.76 6.78 -10.33
CA ASN A 250 8.52 5.67 -11.24
C ASN A 250 9.43 4.47 -10.93
N ASP A 251 9.12 3.33 -11.54
CA ASP A 251 9.99 2.16 -11.48
C ASP A 251 11.25 2.37 -12.35
N PRO A 252 12.47 2.09 -11.83
CA PRO A 252 13.70 2.26 -12.58
C PRO A 252 13.78 1.38 -13.84
N HIS A 253 13.16 0.20 -13.83
CA HIS A 253 13.13 -0.68 -15.00
C HIS A 253 12.23 -0.13 -16.10
N ILE A 254 11.06 0.43 -15.74
CA ILE A 254 10.14 1.06 -16.70
C ILE A 254 10.79 2.29 -17.33
N THR A 255 11.42 3.14 -16.51
CA THR A 255 12.12 4.34 -17.03
C THR A 255 13.32 3.97 -17.89
N ALA A 256 14.10 2.96 -17.53
CA ALA A 256 15.20 2.45 -18.35
C ALA A 256 14.70 1.88 -19.70
N PHE A 257 13.62 1.10 -19.67
CA PHE A 257 12.99 0.56 -20.88
C PHE A 257 12.51 1.68 -21.81
N LEU A 258 11.83 2.70 -21.26
CA LEU A 258 11.36 3.85 -22.03
C LEU A 258 12.50 4.68 -22.63
N LYS A 259 13.64 4.79 -21.93
CA LYS A 259 14.84 5.45 -22.46
C LYS A 259 15.42 4.67 -23.65
N VAL A 260 15.42 3.34 -23.59
CA VAL A 260 15.89 2.48 -24.69
C VAL A 260 14.92 2.47 -25.87
N THR A 261 13.61 2.44 -25.64
CA THR A 261 12.63 2.48 -26.74
C THR A 261 12.58 3.86 -27.40
N ALA A 262 12.69 4.94 -26.63
CA ALA A 262 12.80 6.29 -27.18
C ALA A 262 14.05 6.44 -28.05
N SER A 263 15.19 5.85 -27.66
CA SER A 263 16.42 5.94 -28.46
C SER A 263 16.40 5.10 -29.74
N LEU A 264 15.59 4.04 -29.78
CA LEU A 264 15.48 3.14 -30.94
C LEU A 264 14.37 3.54 -31.93
N PHE A 265 13.24 4.06 -31.43
CA PHE A 265 12.04 4.28 -32.23
C PHE A 265 11.63 5.76 -32.36
N ASP A 266 12.32 6.68 -31.68
CA ASP A 266 11.99 8.11 -31.62
C ASP A 266 10.55 8.40 -31.13
N VAL A 267 9.98 7.46 -30.37
CA VAL A 267 8.65 7.58 -29.76
C VAL A 267 8.80 7.93 -28.28
N THR A 268 8.36 9.12 -27.88
CA THR A 268 8.36 9.55 -26.47
C THR A 268 7.06 9.16 -25.78
N LEU A 269 7.00 7.93 -25.25
CA LEU A 269 5.90 7.48 -24.38
C LEU A 269 6.13 7.92 -22.94
N LYS A 270 5.11 8.48 -22.29
CA LYS A 270 5.18 8.80 -20.86
C LYS A 270 5.10 7.50 -20.03
N PRO A 271 5.74 7.43 -18.84
CA PRO A 271 5.66 6.27 -17.96
C PRO A 271 4.23 5.83 -17.64
N MET A 272 3.33 6.79 -17.40
CA MET A 272 1.91 6.51 -17.14
C MET A 272 1.19 5.89 -18.34
N GLU A 273 1.49 6.33 -19.57
CA GLU A 273 0.89 5.77 -20.80
C GLU A 273 1.39 4.34 -21.02
N PHE A 274 2.68 4.09 -20.78
CA PHE A 274 3.25 2.75 -20.87
C PHE A 274 2.64 1.80 -19.83
N VAL A 275 2.56 2.22 -18.57
CA VAL A 275 1.93 1.43 -17.49
C VAL A 275 0.47 1.12 -17.82
N PHE A 276 -0.27 2.10 -18.36
CA PHE A 276 -1.65 1.90 -18.78
C PHE A 276 -1.77 0.87 -19.91
N VAL A 277 -0.96 0.98 -20.97
CA VAL A 277 -1.00 0.03 -22.09
C VAL A 277 -0.53 -1.37 -21.66
N PHE A 278 0.52 -1.44 -20.84
CA PHE A 278 1.06 -2.69 -20.33
C PHE A 278 0.08 -3.41 -19.39
N SER A 279 -0.55 -2.67 -18.48
CA SER A 279 -1.61 -3.22 -17.62
C SER A 279 -2.81 -3.70 -18.43
N LEU A 280 -3.26 -2.94 -19.43
CA LEU A 280 -4.33 -3.34 -20.33
C LEU A 280 -3.99 -4.63 -21.10
N MET A 281 -2.75 -4.74 -21.60
CA MET A 281 -2.27 -5.95 -22.27
C MET A 281 -2.26 -7.16 -21.34
N LEU A 282 -1.75 -7.02 -20.11
CA LEU A 282 -1.73 -8.10 -19.11
C LEU A 282 -3.15 -8.51 -18.69
N SER A 283 -4.03 -7.55 -18.40
CA SER A 283 -5.44 -7.81 -18.07
C SER A 283 -6.12 -8.57 -19.20
N PHE A 284 -5.96 -8.13 -20.44
CA PHE A 284 -6.51 -8.82 -21.60
C PHE A 284 -5.97 -10.25 -21.75
N LEU A 285 -4.67 -10.45 -21.57
CA LEU A 285 -4.04 -11.76 -21.70
C LEU A 285 -4.49 -12.73 -20.61
N MET A 286 -4.69 -12.26 -19.37
CA MET A 286 -5.26 -13.08 -18.30
C MET A 286 -6.71 -13.48 -18.59
N GLU A 287 -7.57 -12.52 -18.94
CA GLU A 287 -8.98 -12.79 -19.25
C GLU A 287 -9.15 -13.75 -20.42
N MET A 288 -8.40 -13.53 -21.51
CA MET A 288 -8.40 -14.42 -22.66
C MET A 288 -7.88 -15.81 -22.31
N GLY A 289 -6.85 -15.90 -21.45
CA GLY A 289 -6.33 -17.17 -20.95
C GLY A 289 -7.37 -17.97 -20.17
N ILE A 290 -8.13 -17.33 -19.26
CA ILE A 290 -9.23 -17.96 -18.52
C ILE A 290 -10.29 -18.46 -19.49
N VAL A 291 -10.74 -17.59 -20.39
CA VAL A 291 -11.75 -17.93 -21.40
C VAL A 291 -11.32 -19.12 -22.24
N LEU A 292 -10.08 -19.12 -22.75
CA LEU A 292 -9.56 -20.21 -23.59
C LEU A 292 -9.42 -21.51 -22.81
N ALA A 293 -8.91 -21.47 -21.57
CA ALA A 293 -8.76 -22.66 -20.74
C ALA A 293 -10.12 -23.30 -20.44
N PHE A 294 -11.08 -22.54 -19.92
CA PHE A 294 -12.41 -23.07 -19.57
C PHE A 294 -13.24 -23.43 -20.81
N SER A 295 -13.11 -22.69 -21.91
CA SER A 295 -13.77 -23.04 -23.17
C SER A 295 -13.21 -24.35 -23.72
N THR A 296 -11.89 -24.56 -23.69
CA THR A 296 -11.28 -25.81 -24.18
C THR A 296 -11.68 -27.00 -23.30
N ILE A 297 -11.72 -26.82 -21.97
CA ILE A 297 -12.20 -27.85 -21.04
C ILE A 297 -13.65 -28.22 -21.35
N THR A 298 -14.51 -27.22 -21.49
CA THR A 298 -15.96 -27.43 -21.69
C THR A 298 -16.27 -28.03 -23.06
N VAL A 299 -15.62 -27.55 -24.12
CA VAL A 299 -15.90 -27.95 -25.51
C VAL A 299 -15.22 -29.28 -25.86
N SER A 300 -13.98 -29.50 -25.43
CA SER A 300 -13.16 -30.62 -25.92
C SER A 300 -13.01 -31.73 -24.89
N ILE A 301 -12.93 -31.41 -23.60
CA ILE A 301 -12.58 -32.40 -22.56
C ILE A 301 -13.84 -33.05 -21.98
N VAL A 302 -14.86 -32.27 -21.63
CA VAL A 302 -16.10 -32.81 -21.04
C VAL A 302 -16.80 -33.85 -21.93
N PRO A 303 -16.96 -33.64 -23.25
CA PRO A 303 -17.60 -34.65 -24.10
C PRO A 303 -16.78 -35.93 -24.22
N VAL A 304 -15.45 -35.81 -24.26
CA VAL A 304 -14.53 -36.96 -24.33
C VAL A 304 -14.56 -37.76 -23.04
N LEU A 305 -14.56 -37.09 -21.88
CA LEU A 305 -14.72 -37.75 -20.58
C LEU A 305 -16.08 -38.43 -20.45
N LYS A 306 -17.15 -37.79 -20.92
CA LYS A 306 -18.50 -38.38 -20.93
C LYS A 306 -18.55 -39.65 -21.79
N ALA A 307 -18.03 -39.58 -23.02
CA ALA A 307 -17.95 -40.74 -23.90
C ALA A 307 -17.09 -41.87 -23.31
N GLN A 308 -15.96 -41.53 -22.69
CA GLN A 308 -15.12 -42.52 -21.99
C GLN A 308 -15.84 -43.18 -20.82
N HIS A 309 -16.56 -42.39 -20.02
CA HIS A 309 -17.33 -42.91 -18.89
C HIS A 309 -18.48 -43.80 -19.36
N GLU A 310 -19.23 -43.39 -20.39
CA GLU A 310 -20.29 -44.21 -21.01
C GLU A 310 -19.71 -45.53 -21.53
N THR A 311 -18.59 -45.51 -22.27
CA THR A 311 -17.95 -46.75 -22.74
C THR A 311 -17.44 -47.64 -21.61
N ALA A 312 -16.92 -47.06 -20.53
CA ALA A 312 -16.46 -47.83 -19.37
C ALA A 312 -17.63 -48.45 -18.60
N LEU A 313 -18.75 -47.73 -18.48
CA LEU A 313 -19.98 -48.23 -17.86
C LEU A 313 -20.61 -49.35 -18.70
N GLU A 314 -20.62 -49.19 -20.03
CA GLU A 314 -21.06 -50.24 -20.95
C GLU A 314 -20.19 -51.49 -20.82
N GLU A 315 -18.87 -51.35 -20.78
CA GLU A 315 -17.93 -52.46 -20.59
C GLU A 315 -18.14 -53.15 -19.23
N GLU A 316 -18.33 -52.39 -18.15
CA GLU A 316 -18.61 -52.92 -16.81
C GLU A 316 -19.96 -53.66 -16.74
N VAL A 317 -21.01 -53.11 -17.34
CA VAL A 317 -22.33 -53.76 -17.45
C VAL A 317 -22.25 -55.04 -18.28
N LEU A 318 -21.47 -55.04 -19.36
CA LEU A 318 -21.28 -56.20 -20.23
C LEU A 318 -20.48 -57.30 -19.50
N MET A 319 -19.42 -56.94 -18.78
CA MET A 319 -18.65 -57.87 -17.93
C MET A 319 -19.51 -58.45 -16.79
N THR A 320 -20.41 -57.65 -16.22
CA THR A 320 -21.34 -58.11 -15.17
C THR A 320 -22.40 -59.06 -15.72
N ARG A 321 -22.93 -58.81 -16.93
CA ARG A 321 -23.86 -59.73 -17.61
C ARG A 321 -23.19 -61.05 -17.99
N VAL A 322 -22.01 -60.99 -18.61
CA VAL A 322 -21.26 -62.20 -19.01
C VAL A 322 -20.82 -63.00 -17.79
N GLY A 323 -20.38 -62.33 -16.71
CA GLY A 323 -20.06 -62.98 -15.44
C GLY A 323 -21.29 -63.56 -14.70
N GLY A 324 -22.46 -62.95 -14.87
CA GLY A 324 -23.73 -63.43 -14.35
C GLY A 324 -24.26 -64.67 -15.10
N GLU A 325 -24.18 -64.66 -16.44
CA GLU A 325 -24.53 -65.81 -17.28
C GLU A 325 -23.60 -67.00 -17.02
N ALA A 326 -22.29 -66.77 -16.90
CA ALA A 326 -21.33 -67.83 -16.55
C ALA A 326 -21.66 -68.50 -15.21
N LYS A 327 -22.05 -67.71 -14.18
CA LYS A 327 -22.52 -68.26 -12.90
C LYS A 327 -23.85 -69.01 -13.01
N HIS A 328 -24.76 -68.57 -13.87
CA HIS A 328 -26.03 -69.25 -14.08
C HIS A 328 -25.85 -70.61 -14.76
N ASP A 329 -24.99 -70.67 -15.77
CA ASP A 329 -24.63 -71.91 -16.46
C ASP A 329 -23.90 -72.89 -15.54
N GLU A 330 -23.04 -72.40 -14.64
CA GLU A 330 -22.36 -73.24 -13.65
C GLU A 330 -23.35 -73.88 -12.66
N VAL A 331 -24.36 -73.12 -12.21
CA VAL A 331 -25.43 -73.62 -11.33
C VAL A 331 -26.32 -74.63 -12.07
N MET A 332 -26.67 -74.37 -13.32
CA MET A 332 -27.46 -75.30 -14.15
C MET A 332 -26.69 -76.59 -14.45
N HIS A 333 -25.37 -76.49 -14.67
CA HIS A 333 -24.51 -77.64 -14.87
C HIS A 333 -24.38 -78.50 -13.61
N GLN A 334 -24.23 -77.87 -12.43
CA GLN A 334 -24.25 -78.58 -11.14
C GLN A 334 -25.60 -79.27 -10.89
N ALA A 335 -26.72 -78.60 -11.17
CA ALA A 335 -28.05 -79.18 -11.04
C ALA A 335 -28.26 -80.38 -11.99
N ALA A 336 -27.77 -80.29 -13.22
CA ALA A 336 -27.81 -81.40 -14.18
C ALA A 336 -26.95 -82.59 -13.71
N MET A 337 -25.74 -82.33 -13.22
CA MET A 337 -24.84 -83.36 -12.68
C MET A 337 -25.44 -84.05 -11.44
N GLU A 338 -26.12 -83.30 -10.56
CA GLU A 338 -26.81 -83.87 -9.40
C GLU A 338 -28.00 -84.73 -9.81
N LYS A 339 -28.73 -84.36 -10.87
CA LYS A 339 -29.82 -85.16 -11.44
C LYS A 339 -29.32 -86.47 -12.03
N ILE A 340 -28.19 -86.45 -12.75
CA ILE A 340 -27.52 -87.66 -13.26
C ILE A 340 -27.05 -88.54 -12.10
N ARG A 341 -26.42 -87.95 -11.07
CA ARG A 341 -26.00 -88.68 -9.87
C ARG A 341 -27.17 -89.36 -9.16
N LYS A 342 -28.29 -88.65 -8.95
CA LYS A 342 -29.51 -89.20 -8.34
C LYS A 342 -30.13 -90.30 -9.20
N ALA A 343 -30.12 -90.16 -10.52
CA ALA A 343 -30.56 -91.21 -11.44
C ALA A 343 -29.66 -92.45 -11.31
N GLY A 344 -28.33 -92.29 -11.32
CA GLY A 344 -27.37 -93.38 -11.12
C GLY A 344 -27.58 -94.12 -9.79
N ILE A 345 -27.79 -93.41 -8.69
CA ILE A 345 -28.09 -94.00 -7.38
C ILE A 345 -29.41 -94.80 -7.42
N ARG A 346 -30.45 -94.30 -8.09
CA ARG A 346 -31.71 -95.04 -8.25
C ARG A 346 -31.51 -96.32 -9.06
N THR A 347 -30.72 -96.28 -10.13
CA THR A 347 -30.43 -97.46 -10.95
C THR A 347 -29.64 -98.51 -10.17
N VAL A 348 -28.64 -98.08 -9.39
CA VAL A 348 -27.84 -98.97 -8.52
C VAL A 348 -28.69 -99.56 -7.40
N ASN A 349 -29.56 -98.76 -6.77
CA ASN A 349 -30.48 -99.27 -5.75
C ASN A 349 -31.51 -100.24 -6.33
N LYS A 350 -31.99 -100.00 -7.56
CA LYS A 350 -32.88 -100.93 -8.28
C LYS A 350 -32.17 -102.23 -8.67
N ALA A 351 -30.87 -102.16 -9.02
CA ALA A 351 -30.05 -103.34 -9.24
C ALA A 351 -29.80 -104.13 -7.93
N LYS A 352 -29.56 -103.43 -6.81
CA LYS A 352 -29.43 -104.05 -5.48
C LYS A 352 -30.73 -104.71 -5.00
N SER A 353 -31.90 -104.14 -5.27
CA SER A 353 -33.18 -104.77 -4.93
C SER A 353 -33.47 -106.02 -5.76
N VAL A 354 -32.85 -106.16 -6.93
CA VAL A 354 -32.95 -107.36 -7.78
C VAL A 354 -31.95 -108.45 -7.36
N LEU A 355 -30.83 -108.06 -6.72
CA LEU A 355 -29.77 -108.96 -6.26
C LEU A 355 -29.82 -109.31 -4.76
N GLY A 356 -30.79 -108.76 -4.02
CA GLY A 356 -30.97 -108.97 -2.59
C GLY A 356 -32.20 -109.81 -2.26
N SER A 357 -32.13 -111.11 -2.51
CA SER A 357 -32.89 -112.14 -1.78
C SER A 357 -32.19 -113.50 -1.92
N PRO A 358 -31.13 -113.77 -1.13
CA PRO A 358 -30.85 -115.12 -0.69
C PRO A 358 -31.61 -115.39 0.63
N GLN A 359 -32.26 -116.56 0.66
CA GLN A 359 -32.78 -117.19 1.87
C GLN A 359 -31.72 -117.37 2.94
#